data_AF-A0A9Q4H7S7-F1
#
_entry.id   AF-A0A9Q4H7S7-F1
#
_cell.length_a   1.000
_cell.length_b   1.000
_cell.length_c   1.000
_cell.angle_alpha   90.00
_cell.angle_beta   90.00
_cell.angle_gamma   90.00
#
_symmetry.space_group_name_H-M   'P 1'
#
loop_
_entity.id
_entity.type
_entity.pdbx_description
1 polymer ?
#
loop_
_entity_poly.entity_id
_entity_poly.type
_entity_poly.pdbx_seq_one_letter_code
_entity_poly.pdbx_strand_id
1 'polypeptide(L)'
;GQDVIYEYSDSANSKRDIDTLKFTDVNYAEVKFRRVGDDLMLFGYHDTDSVTVKSFYDHEYYQFEKLEFADRSISRDELIKAGL
;
A
#
# COMPACT_ATOMS: atom_id res chain seq x y z
N GLY A 1 8.98 -10.53 -6.55
CA GLY A 1 9.98 -10.88 -5.52
C GLY A 1 9.57 -10.35 -4.17
N GLN A 2 10.52 -10.10 -3.26
CA GLN A 2 10.25 -9.52 -1.94
C GLN A 2 10.77 -8.09 -1.90
N ASP A 3 9.88 -7.14 -2.15
CA ASP A 3 10.20 -5.73 -2.28
C ASP A 3 9.84 -4.95 -1.02
N VAL A 4 10.64 -3.93 -0.71
CA VAL A 4 10.44 -3.03 0.44
C VAL A 4 10.38 -1.61 -0.05
N ILE A 5 9.29 -0.91 0.29
CA ILE A 5 9.01 0.47 -0.09
C ILE A 5 9.09 1.34 1.16
N TYR A 6 9.75 2.48 1.01
CA TYR A 6 9.76 3.57 1.98
C TYR A 6 9.04 4.74 1.33
N GLU A 7 7.91 5.13 1.92
CA GLU A 7 7.17 6.30 1.52
C GLU A 7 7.51 7.46 2.46
N TYR A 8 7.50 8.68 1.94
CA TYR A 8 7.70 9.86 2.78
C TYR A 8 7.09 11.11 2.15
N SER A 9 6.10 11.67 2.85
CA SER A 9 5.64 13.04 2.63
C SER A 9 5.88 13.93 3.85
N ASP A 10 5.48 15.19 3.75
CA ASP A 10 5.58 16.18 4.82
C ASP A 10 4.34 17.08 4.88
N SER A 11 4.22 17.88 5.95
CA SER A 11 3.06 18.77 6.14
C SER A 11 2.87 19.82 5.04
N ALA A 12 3.92 20.18 4.30
CA ALA A 12 3.84 21.16 3.23
C ALA A 12 3.33 20.52 1.93
N ASN A 13 3.58 19.22 1.73
CA ASN A 13 3.34 18.51 0.48
C ASN A 13 2.23 17.45 0.56
N SER A 14 1.81 16.99 1.75
CA SER A 14 0.89 15.86 1.94
C SER A 14 -0.50 15.98 1.29
N LYS A 15 -0.88 17.18 0.82
CA LYS A 15 -2.12 17.40 0.06
C LYS A 15 -1.95 17.30 -1.46
N ARG A 16 -0.72 17.24 -1.95
CA ARG A 16 -0.34 17.31 -3.37
C ARG A 16 0.58 16.17 -3.79
N ASP A 17 1.35 15.60 -2.87
CA ASP A 17 1.91 14.26 -3.01
C ASP A 17 0.76 13.29 -3.12
N ILE A 18 0.73 12.57 -4.24
CA ILE A 18 -0.23 11.50 -4.49
C ILE A 18 0.59 10.33 -5.00
N ASP A 19 1.02 9.49 -4.08
CA ASP A 19 1.80 8.31 -4.41
C ASP A 19 0.88 7.13 -4.73
N THR A 20 1.29 6.36 -5.72
CA THR A 20 0.51 5.24 -6.26
C THR A 20 1.34 3.98 -6.26
N LEU A 21 0.94 3.01 -5.44
CA LEU A 21 1.41 1.63 -5.57
C LEU A 21 0.53 0.92 -6.60
N LYS A 22 1.14 0.41 -7.68
CA LYS A 22 0.42 -0.18 -8.81
C LYS A 22 0.86 -1.59 -9.12
N PHE A 23 -0.10 -2.51 -9.14
CA PHE A 23 0.01 -3.81 -9.79
C PHE A 23 -0.58 -3.73 -11.20
N THR A 24 0.15 -4.18 -12.21
CA THR A 24 -0.27 -4.08 -13.62
C THR A 24 -1.09 -5.26 -14.11
N ASP A 25 -0.94 -6.42 -13.48
CA ASP A 25 -1.45 -7.72 -13.91
C ASP A 25 -1.99 -8.57 -12.75
N VAL A 26 -2.22 -7.95 -11.59
CA VAL A 26 -2.81 -8.58 -10.40
C VAL A 26 -4.12 -7.88 -10.06
N ASN A 27 -5.18 -8.66 -9.85
CA ASN A 27 -6.48 -8.16 -9.41
C ASN A 27 -6.53 -8.03 -7.88
N TYR A 28 -7.42 -7.16 -7.37
CA TYR A 28 -7.55 -6.93 -5.92
C TYR A 28 -7.82 -8.22 -5.12
N ALA A 29 -8.65 -9.12 -5.66
CA ALA A 29 -9.02 -10.36 -4.97
C ALA A 29 -7.87 -11.36 -4.81
N GLU A 30 -6.77 -11.19 -5.56
CA GLU A 30 -5.57 -12.02 -5.47
C GLU A 30 -4.63 -11.57 -4.35
N VAL A 31 -4.78 -10.32 -3.89
CA VAL A 31 -3.91 -9.72 -2.88
C VAL A 31 -4.51 -9.89 -1.49
N LYS A 32 -3.65 -10.30 -0.57
CA LYS A 32 -3.89 -10.32 0.86
C LYS A 32 -3.06 -9.25 1.53
N PHE A 33 -3.59 -8.72 2.61
CA PHE A 33 -2.99 -7.66 3.39
C PHE A 33 -2.77 -8.16 4.81
N ARG A 34 -1.65 -7.77 5.43
CA ARG A 34 -1.42 -7.99 6.86
C ARG A 34 -0.57 -6.87 7.43
N ARG A 35 -0.80 -6.54 8.69
CA ARG A 35 0.09 -5.69 9.48
C ARG A 35 1.23 -6.52 10.07
N VAL A 36 2.46 -6.02 9.96
CA VAL A 36 3.68 -6.61 10.57
C VAL A 36 4.41 -5.52 11.34
N GLY A 37 4.27 -5.48 12.66
CA GLY A 37 4.72 -4.32 13.44
C GLY A 37 3.97 -3.08 12.96
N ASP A 38 4.68 -2.05 12.50
CA ASP A 38 4.10 -0.84 11.92
C ASP A 38 4.10 -0.82 10.39
N ASP A 39 4.43 -1.94 9.75
CA ASP A 39 4.46 -2.09 8.30
C ASP A 39 3.15 -2.66 7.76
N LEU A 40 2.81 -2.28 6.53
CA LEU A 40 1.78 -2.93 5.71
C LEU A 40 2.46 -3.90 4.74
N MET A 41 2.07 -5.18 4.78
CA MET A 41 2.56 -6.19 3.84
C MET A 41 1.43 -6.67 2.91
N LEU A 42 1.66 -6.53 1.61
CA LEU A 42 0.83 -7.06 0.53
C LEU A 42 1.46 -8.37 0.05
N PHE A 43 0.68 -9.45 -0.06
CA PHE A 43 1.19 -10.78 -0.41
C PHE A 43 0.10 -11.65 -1.07
N GLY A 44 0.48 -12.84 -1.55
CA GLY A 44 -0.47 -13.87 -1.99
C GLY A 44 -0.88 -13.81 -3.46
N TYR A 45 -0.36 -12.83 -4.19
CA TYR A 45 -0.58 -12.66 -5.64
C TYR A 45 0.40 -13.43 -6.53
N HIS A 46 1.50 -13.95 -5.96
CA HIS A 46 2.40 -14.89 -6.64
C HIS A 46 3.27 -15.60 -5.60
N ASP A 47 3.40 -16.93 -5.64
CA ASP A 47 4.24 -17.77 -4.78
C ASP A 47 4.65 -17.16 -3.41
N THR A 48 5.86 -16.62 -3.33
CA THR A 48 6.46 -16.00 -2.14
C THR A 48 6.67 -14.51 -2.30
N ASP A 49 6.01 -13.89 -3.28
CA ASP A 49 6.14 -12.48 -3.56
C ASP A 49 5.39 -11.64 -2.54
N SER A 50 5.98 -10.50 -2.23
CA SER A 50 5.42 -9.53 -1.32
C SER A 50 5.95 -8.14 -1.57
N VAL A 51 5.13 -7.14 -1.28
CA VAL A 51 5.54 -5.74 -1.11
C VAL A 51 5.30 -5.36 0.35
N THR A 52 6.34 -4.86 1.01
CA THR A 52 6.23 -4.31 2.36
C THR A 52 6.39 -2.80 2.32
N VAL A 53 5.38 -2.05 2.75
CA VAL A 53 5.44 -0.61 2.94
C VAL A 53 5.79 -0.32 4.39
N LYS A 54 6.96 0.27 4.59
CA LYS A 54 7.56 0.49 5.90
C LYS A 54 6.85 1.61 6.65
N SER A 55 6.62 1.41 7.95
CA SER A 55 6.04 2.41 8.84
C SER A 55 4.65 2.91 8.43
N PHE A 56 3.93 2.16 7.57
CA PHE A 56 2.60 2.52 7.08
C PHE A 56 1.62 2.89 8.20
N TYR A 57 1.69 2.21 9.35
CA TYR A 57 0.81 2.44 10.49
C TYR A 57 1.34 3.46 11.51
N ASP A 58 2.55 3.98 11.32
CA ASP A 58 3.21 4.91 12.25
C ASP A 58 2.74 6.36 12.03
N HIS A 59 2.66 6.80 10.76
CA HIS A 59 2.19 8.14 10.41
C HIS A 59 1.62 8.17 8.98
N GLU A 60 0.68 9.09 8.71
CA GLU A 60 0.11 9.30 7.37
C GLU A 60 1.14 9.70 6.30
N TYR A 61 2.35 10.11 6.71
CA TYR A 61 3.45 10.48 5.81
C TYR A 61 4.16 9.27 5.21
N TYR A 62 3.95 8.08 5.77
CA TYR A 62 4.57 6.84 5.32
C TYR A 62 3.56 5.95 4.57
N GLN A 63 2.45 6.54 4.13
CA GLN A 63 1.36 5.86 3.43
C GLN A 63 1.30 6.37 1.99
N PHE A 64 0.90 5.48 1.07
CA PHE A 64 0.52 5.89 -0.28
C PHE A 64 -0.95 6.34 -0.31
N GLU A 65 -1.32 7.19 -1.26
CA GLU A 65 -2.69 7.68 -1.43
C GLU A 65 -3.55 6.71 -2.25
N LYS A 66 -2.93 6.00 -3.19
CA LYS A 66 -3.63 5.13 -4.14
C LYS A 66 -2.98 3.76 -4.25
N LEU A 67 -3.84 2.75 -4.26
CA LEU A 67 -3.50 1.38 -4.60
C LEU A 67 -4.26 0.99 -5.87
N GLU A 68 -3.52 0.71 -6.93
CA GLU A 68 -4.07 0.32 -8.23
C GLU A 68 -3.82 -1.16 -8.52
N PHE A 69 -4.89 -1.86 -8.84
CA PHE A 69 -4.89 -3.23 -9.35
C PHE A 69 -5.31 -3.24 -10.82
N ALA A 70 -5.18 -4.39 -11.46
CA ALA A 70 -5.59 -4.57 -12.86
C ALA A 70 -7.10 -4.34 -13.07
N ASP A 71 -7.93 -4.64 -12.07
CA ASP A 71 -9.39 -4.56 -12.13
C ASP A 71 -10.01 -3.34 -11.41
N ARG A 72 -9.27 -2.70 -10.50
CA ARG A 72 -9.80 -1.56 -9.71
C ARG A 72 -8.71 -0.70 -9.06
N SER A 73 -9.10 0.51 -8.68
CA SER A 73 -8.32 1.38 -7.80
C SER A 73 -8.99 1.48 -6.43
N ILE A 74 -8.18 1.63 -5.38
CA ILE A 74 -8.63 1.84 -4.01
C ILE A 74 -7.85 3.03 -3.43
N SER A 75 -8.56 3.95 -2.79
CA SER A 75 -7.95 5.04 -2.04
C SER A 75 -7.50 4.60 -0.65
N ARG A 76 -6.52 5.30 -0.09
CA ARG A 76 -6.08 5.13 1.30
C ARG A 76 -7.26 5.13 2.29
N ASP A 77 -8.20 6.06 2.14
CA ASP A 77 -9.36 6.17 3.04
C ASP A 77 -10.28 4.94 2.96
N GLU A 78 -10.36 4.28 1.81
CA GLU A 78 -11.10 3.02 1.67
C GLU A 78 -10.37 1.85 2.32
N LEU A 79 -9.04 1.82 2.25
CA LEU A 79 -8.22 0.82 2.95
C LEU A 79 -8.40 0.93 4.46
N ILE A 80 -8.29 2.15 5.01
CA ILE A 80 -8.47 2.42 6.45
C ILE A 80 -9.88 2.00 6.91
N LYS A 81 -10.92 2.31 6.13
CA LYS A 81 -12.30 1.88 6.43
C LYS A 81 -12.48 0.37 6.39
N ALA A 82 -11.68 -0.33 5.58
CA ALA A 82 -11.66 -1.80 5.55
C ALA A 82 -10.91 -2.43 6.73
N GLY A 83 -10.37 -1.62 7.64
CA GLY A 83 -9.60 -2.08 8.81
C GLY A 83 -8.15 -2.43 8.47
N LEU A 84 -7.66 -1.93 7.35
CA LEU A 84 -6.26 -2.01 6.93
C LEU A 84 -5.49 -0.74 7.26
#